data_AF-A0A920WAG9-F1
#
_entry.id   AF-A0A920WAG9-F1
#
_cell.length_a   1.000
_cell.length_b   1.000
_cell.length_c   1.000
_cell.angle_alpha   90.00
_cell.angle_beta   90.00
_cell.angle_gamma   90.00
#
_symmetry.space_group_name_H-M   'P 1'
#
loop_
_entity.id
_entity.type
_entity.pdbx_description
1 polymer ?
#
loop_
_entity_poly.entity_id
_entity_poly.type
_entity_poly.pdbx_seq_one_letter_code
_entity_poly.pdbx_strand_id
1 'polypeptide(L)'
;MAGYSYVPEAEGIEINRAHASEVFPFISRLPIKRTWAGIMPFSIDGKPIIGQIPQFKNLFIVTGLGSSGFGRGPMAGKLLADYIHTGHPHPVLADSDPARCVVLR
;
A
#
# COMPACT_ATOMS: atom_id res chain seq x y z
N MET A 1 6.50 8.45 14.41
CA MET A 1 7.22 8.37 13.11
C MET A 1 7.25 9.79 12.55
N ALA A 2 8.42 10.42 12.49
CA ALA A 2 8.53 11.79 11.99
C ALA A 2 8.17 11.82 10.48
N GLY A 3 7.34 12.78 10.06
CA GLY A 3 7.06 13.04 8.64
C GLY A 3 5.73 12.54 8.08
N TYR A 4 4.88 11.86 8.84
CA TYR A 4 3.54 11.47 8.39
C TYR A 4 2.44 11.99 9.33
N SER A 5 1.34 12.48 8.75
CA SER A 5 0.19 13.00 9.48
C SER A 5 -1.05 12.12 9.26
N TYR A 6 -1.80 11.89 10.35
CA TYR A 6 -3.13 11.28 10.31
C TYR A 6 -4.25 12.32 10.47
N VAL A 7 -3.89 13.60 10.49
CA VAL A 7 -4.83 14.72 10.61
C VAL A 7 -5.26 15.14 9.21
N PRO A 8 -6.56 15.06 8.87
CA PRO A 8 -7.06 15.62 7.62
C PRO A 8 -6.87 17.14 7.58
N GLU A 9 -6.32 17.65 6.49
CA GLU A 9 -6.16 19.08 6.26
C GLU A 9 -7.44 19.69 5.69
N ALA A 10 -7.79 20.90 6.14
CA ALA A 10 -8.99 21.60 5.68
C ALA A 10 -8.98 21.81 4.16
N GLU A 11 -7.83 22.16 3.59
CA GLU A 11 -7.65 22.32 2.15
C GLU A 11 -7.89 21.00 1.39
N GLY A 12 -7.32 19.89 1.86
CA GLY A 12 -7.54 18.57 1.27
C GLY A 12 -9.00 18.11 1.30
N ILE A 13 -9.75 18.50 2.33
CA ILE A 13 -11.19 18.24 2.42
C ILE A 13 -11.94 19.00 1.31
N GLU A 14 -11.64 20.28 1.11
CA GLU A 14 -12.31 21.11 0.09
C GLU A 14 -11.90 20.71 -1.34
N ILE A 15 -10.65 20.32 -1.58
CA ILE A 15 -10.20 19.78 -2.87
C ILE A 15 -10.98 18.50 -3.22
N ASN A 16 -11.08 17.55 -2.28
CA ASN A 16 -11.84 16.32 -2.51
C ASN A 16 -13.33 16.59 -2.74
N ARG A 17 -13.92 17.58 -2.06
CA ARG A 17 -15.30 18.01 -2.31
C ARG A 17 -15.47 18.59 -3.70
N ALA A 18 -14.54 19.43 -4.16
CA ALA A 18 -14.58 20.03 -5.49
C ALA A 18 -14.56 18.95 -6.57
N HIS A 19 -13.62 17.99 -6.51
CA HIS A 19 -13.56 16.86 -7.45
C HIS A 19 -14.82 16.00 -7.43
N ALA A 20 -15.37 15.71 -6.25
CA ALA A 20 -16.64 14.97 -6.16
C ALA A 20 -17.81 15.74 -6.78
N SER A 21 -17.82 17.07 -6.67
CA SER A 21 -18.88 17.94 -7.18
C SER A 21 -18.80 18.14 -8.70
N GLU A 22 -17.61 18.02 -9.30
CA GLU A 22 -17.45 17.99 -10.76
C GLU A 22 -18.21 16.81 -11.40
N VAL A 23 -18.23 15.65 -10.72
CA VAL A 23 -18.94 14.46 -11.18
C VAL A 23 -20.41 14.47 -10.74
N PHE A 24 -20.68 14.89 -9.49
CA PHE A 24 -22.01 14.90 -8.89
C PHE A 24 -22.30 16.26 -8.23
N PRO A 25 -22.87 17.23 -8.97
CA PRO A 25 -23.01 18.61 -8.51
C PRO A 25 -23.76 18.80 -7.18
N PHE A 26 -24.71 17.92 -6.84
CA PHE A 26 -25.46 18.02 -5.59
C PHE A 26 -24.62 17.76 -4.34
N ILE A 27 -23.45 17.10 -4.46
CA ILE A 27 -22.53 16.83 -3.34
C ILE A 27 -22.02 18.14 -2.71
N SER A 28 -21.91 19.21 -3.49
CA SER A 28 -21.46 20.53 -3.02
C SER A 28 -22.29 21.08 -1.85
N ARG A 29 -23.54 20.65 -1.72
CA ARG A 29 -24.49 21.14 -0.70
C ARG A 29 -24.68 20.18 0.47
N LEU A 30 -24.09 18.98 0.41
CA LEU A 30 -24.27 17.97 1.44
C LEU A 30 -23.31 18.18 2.63
N PRO A 31 -23.76 17.95 3.88
CA PRO A 31 -22.91 18.02 5.04
C PRO A 31 -21.89 16.87 5.05
N ILE A 32 -20.66 17.15 5.48
CA ILE A 32 -19.64 16.12 5.69
C ILE A 32 -19.95 15.40 7.00
N LYS A 33 -20.21 14.10 6.93
CA LYS A 33 -20.44 13.27 8.12
C LYS A 33 -19.15 12.90 8.86
N ARG A 34 -18.07 12.65 8.12
CA ARG A 34 -16.78 12.19 8.67
C ARG A 34 -15.64 12.48 7.69
N THR A 35 -14.48 12.76 8.25
CA THR A 35 -13.19 12.81 7.54
C THR A 35 -12.19 11.87 8.22
N TRP A 36 -11.20 11.42 7.46
CA TRP A 36 -10.11 10.59 7.96
C TRP A 36 -8.90 10.72 7.03
N ALA A 37 -7.72 10.38 7.54
CA ALA A 37 -6.48 10.27 6.77
C ALA A 37 -5.79 8.96 7.13
N GLY A 38 -5.00 8.42 6.20
CA GLY A 38 -4.26 7.19 6.38
C GLY A 38 -2.94 7.23 5.63
N ILE A 39 -1.98 6.44 6.12
CA ILE A 39 -0.67 6.30 5.47
C ILE A 39 -0.73 5.15 4.48
N MET A 40 -0.19 5.40 3.30
CA MET A 40 -0.09 4.40 2.25
C MET A 40 1.36 3.93 2.11
N PRO A 41 1.63 2.62 2.20
CA PRO A 41 2.99 2.10 2.08
C PRO A 41 3.39 2.07 0.60
N PHE A 42 4.32 2.95 0.23
CA PHE A 42 4.99 2.94 -1.07
C PHE A 42 6.47 2.57 -0.89
N SER A 43 6.97 1.78 -1.82
CA SER A 43 8.40 1.62 -2.07
C SER A 43 8.91 2.78 -2.92
N ILE A 44 10.23 3.00 -2.92
CA ILE A 44 10.88 4.04 -3.73
C ILE A 44 10.61 3.83 -5.24
N ASP A 45 10.53 2.58 -5.68
CA ASP A 45 10.28 2.20 -7.07
C ASP A 45 8.79 1.98 -7.40
N GLY A 46 7.90 2.17 -6.43
CA GLY A 46 6.46 1.93 -6.57
C GLY A 46 6.05 0.45 -6.72
N LYS A 47 7.00 -0.50 -6.72
CA LYS A 47 6.72 -1.94 -6.82
C LYS A 47 6.45 -2.55 -5.43
N PRO A 48 5.55 -3.54 -5.29
CA PRO A 48 5.38 -4.26 -4.03
C PRO A 48 6.67 -4.88 -3.51
N ILE A 49 6.75 -5.13 -2.21
CA ILE A 49 7.85 -5.86 -1.59
C ILE A 49 7.24 -7.13 -0.98
N ILE A 50 7.46 -8.26 -1.65
CA ILE A 50 6.83 -9.56 -1.32
C ILE A 50 7.89 -10.65 -1.42
N GLY A 51 8.23 -11.29 -0.30
CA GLY A 51 9.15 -12.41 -0.30
C GLY A 51 9.96 -12.52 0.99
N GLN A 52 11.02 -13.32 0.93
CA GLN A 52 11.96 -13.49 2.04
C GLN A 52 12.89 -12.28 2.14
N ILE A 53 13.12 -11.78 3.34
CA ILE A 53 14.13 -10.75 3.57
C ILE A 53 15.52 -11.37 3.39
N PRO A 54 16.42 -10.77 2.60
CA PRO A 54 17.79 -11.26 2.44
C PRO A 54 18.50 -11.41 3.79
N GLN A 55 19.43 -12.37 3.86
CA GLN A 55 20.27 -12.67 5.05
C GLN A 55 19.53 -13.26 6.27
N PHE A 56 18.20 -13.19 6.34
CA PHE A 56 17.42 -13.82 7.40
C PHE A 56 16.70 -15.06 6.89
N LYS A 57 16.90 -16.20 7.58
CA LYS A 57 16.10 -17.41 7.34
C LYS A 57 14.74 -17.25 7.99
N ASN A 58 13.68 -17.67 7.29
CA ASN A 58 12.30 -17.68 7.77
C ASN A 58 11.71 -16.31 8.16
N LEU A 59 12.27 -15.20 7.64
CA LEU A 59 11.70 -13.86 7.77
C LEU A 59 11.14 -13.39 6.43
N PHE A 60 9.84 -13.13 6.37
CA PHE A 60 9.13 -12.77 5.15
C PHE A 60 8.38 -11.44 5.31
N ILE A 61 8.13 -10.77 4.20
CA ILE A 61 7.41 -9.50 4.16
C ILE A 61 6.38 -9.46 3.03
N VAL A 62 5.27 -8.76 3.27
CA VAL A 62 4.32 -8.26 2.25
C VAL A 62 4.06 -6.80 2.58
N THR A 63 4.54 -5.89 1.73
CA THR A 63 4.30 -4.44 1.88
C THR A 63 4.41 -3.73 0.52
N GLY A 64 4.33 -2.40 0.51
CA GLY A 64 4.50 -1.60 -0.71
C GLY A 64 3.36 -1.74 -1.72
N LEU A 65 2.17 -2.18 -1.27
CA LEU A 65 1.02 -2.39 -2.15
C LEU A 65 0.30 -1.09 -2.55
N GLY A 66 0.72 0.07 -2.03
CA GLY A 66 0.13 1.36 -2.37
C GLY A 66 -1.39 1.38 -2.16
N SER A 67 -2.10 2.04 -3.08
CA SER A 67 -3.57 2.18 -3.07
C SER A 67 -4.30 0.87 -3.40
N SER A 68 -3.55 -0.12 -3.90
CA SER A 68 -4.09 -1.39 -4.37
C SER A 68 -4.08 -2.50 -3.31
N GLY A 69 -3.65 -2.20 -2.08
CA GLY A 69 -3.50 -3.18 -1.00
C GLY A 69 -4.79 -3.93 -0.64
N PHE A 70 -5.93 -3.26 -0.68
CA PHE A 70 -7.22 -3.93 -0.41
C PHE A 70 -7.57 -4.98 -1.48
N GLY A 71 -7.44 -4.62 -2.77
CA GLY A 71 -7.76 -5.54 -3.86
C GLY A 71 -6.72 -6.63 -4.09
N ARG A 72 -5.42 -6.31 -3.96
CA ARG A 72 -4.32 -7.25 -4.23
C ARG A 72 -3.88 -8.04 -3.00
N GLY A 73 -4.21 -7.57 -1.80
CA GLY A 73 -3.81 -8.17 -0.53
C GLY A 73 -4.10 -9.67 -0.41
N PRO A 74 -5.31 -10.15 -0.76
CA PRO A 74 -5.63 -11.58 -0.68
C PRO A 74 -4.69 -12.46 -1.52
N MET A 75 -4.44 -12.07 -2.77
CA MET A 75 -3.57 -12.83 -3.66
C MET A 75 -2.09 -12.69 -3.26
N ALA A 76 -1.66 -11.50 -2.82
CA ALA A 76 -0.30 -11.29 -2.32
C ALA A 76 0.00 -12.18 -1.09
N GLY A 77 -0.95 -12.26 -0.15
CA GLY A 77 -0.86 -13.13 1.01
C GLY A 77 -0.82 -14.61 0.64
N LYS A 78 -1.69 -15.04 -0.30
CA LYS A 78 -1.70 -16.42 -0.81
C LYS A 78 -0.36 -16.79 -1.45
N LEU A 79 0.15 -15.95 -2.36
CA LEU A 79 1.41 -16.21 -3.05
C LEU A 79 2.60 -16.25 -2.07
N LEU A 80 2.60 -15.41 -1.02
CA LEU A 80 3.63 -15.51 0.01
C LEU A 80 3.50 -16.81 0.82
N ALA A 81 2.27 -17.22 1.17
CA ALA A 81 2.05 -18.47 1.90
C ALA A 81 2.52 -19.69 1.07
N ASP A 82 2.22 -19.71 -0.22
CA ASP A 82 2.69 -20.75 -1.15
C ASP A 82 4.23 -20.75 -1.25
N TYR A 83 4.85 -19.57 -1.29
CA TYR A 83 6.30 -19.44 -1.25
C TYR A 83 6.88 -20.00 0.05
N ILE A 84 6.33 -19.64 1.20
CA ILE A 84 6.76 -20.17 2.51
C ILE A 84 6.65 -21.70 2.56
N HIS A 85 5.55 -22.26 2.03
CA HIS A 85 5.30 -23.71 2.04
C HIS A 85 6.25 -24.48 1.12
N THR A 86 6.47 -23.98 -0.10
CA THR A 86 7.22 -24.70 -1.14
C THR A 86 8.71 -24.36 -1.18
N GLY A 87 9.12 -23.26 -0.54
CA GLY A 87 10.46 -22.69 -0.65
C GLY A 87 10.77 -22.02 -1.99
N HIS A 88 9.80 -21.93 -2.91
CA HIS A 88 9.99 -21.36 -4.25
C HIS A 88 8.97 -20.24 -4.53
N PRO A 89 9.41 -19.04 -4.93
CA PRO A 89 8.48 -17.96 -5.25
C PRO A 89 7.79 -18.21 -6.60
N HIS A 90 6.52 -17.84 -6.70
CA HIS A 90 5.83 -17.83 -8.00
C HIS A 90 6.49 -16.79 -8.94
N PRO A 91 6.67 -17.06 -10.25
CA PRO A 91 7.35 -16.15 -11.17
C PRO A 91 6.79 -14.72 -11.21
N VAL A 92 5.49 -14.55 -10.96
CA VAL A 92 4.83 -13.23 -10.88
C VAL A 92 5.43 -12.33 -9.78
N LEU A 93 6.10 -12.90 -8.78
CA LEU A 93 6.73 -12.17 -7.68
C LEU A 93 8.15 -11.69 -8.01
N ALA A 94 8.70 -12.01 -9.18
CA ALA A 94 10.10 -11.69 -9.52
C ALA A 94 10.43 -10.20 -9.32
N ASP A 95 9.52 -9.31 -9.75
CA ASP A 95 9.68 -7.86 -9.61
C ASP A 95 9.41 -7.33 -8.18
N SER A 96 8.91 -8.18 -7.28
CA SER A 96 8.58 -7.82 -5.89
C SER A 96 9.61 -8.31 -4.88
N ASP A 97 10.70 -8.95 -5.34
CA ASP A 97 11.73 -9.51 -4.47
C ASP A 97 12.30 -8.45 -3.51
N PRO A 98 12.29 -8.67 -2.18
CA PRO A 98 12.88 -7.74 -1.23
C PRO A 98 14.37 -7.48 -1.45
N ALA A 99 15.14 -8.41 -2.03
CA ALA A 99 16.56 -8.25 -2.33
C ALA A 99 16.88 -7.04 -3.21
N ARG A 100 15.90 -6.54 -3.98
CA ARG A 100 16.09 -5.37 -4.83
C ARG A 100 16.26 -4.05 -4.05
N CYS A 101 15.75 -3.97 -2.81
CA CYS A 101 15.67 -2.69 -2.08
C CYS A 101 15.90 -2.80 -0.56
N VAL A 102 15.79 -4.00 0.02
CA VAL A 102 16.10 -4.22 1.44
C VAL A 102 17.58 -4.56 1.56
N VAL A 103 18.38 -3.51 1.77
CA VAL A 103 19.82 -3.62 2.05
C VAL A 103 20.04 -3.47 3.55
N LEU A 104 20.71 -4.46 4.15
CA LEU A 104 21.17 -4.35 5.53
C LEU A 104 22.57 -3.75 5.48
N ARG A 105 22.72 -2.57 6.08
CA ARG A 105 24.02 -1.96 6.35
C ARG A 105 24.48 -2.35 7.75
#